data_AF-A6KJN8-F1
#
_entry.id   AF-A6KJN8-F1
#
_cell.length_a   1.000
_cell.length_b   1.000
_cell.length_c   1.000
_cell.angle_alpha   90.00
_cell.angle_beta   90.00
_cell.angle_gamma   90.00
#
_symmetry.space_group_name_H-M   'P 1'
#
loop_
_entity.id
_entity.type
_entity.pdbx_description
1 polymer ?
#
loop_
_entity_poly.entity_id
_entity_poly.type
_entity_poly.pdbx_seq_one_letter_code
_entity_poly.pdbx_strand_id
1 'polypeptide(L)'
;MSDTGGDGARLRRYPRLPVWVVEDHQEVLPFIYRAIGSKHLPDSNIRFLHFDSHPDLLIPVNMPADTVFDKEALFGELSIENWIMPAVYAGHFSHVIWLHPTWAQQIREGKHHFLVGKDISTTTIRVTSTDYYFLSDGLFVPEDQLENQKPLQLDVIMVEPYKLCSNQDDGDSVSSTKKPRLALGGGESTVAADGDSCSEGHRGDAVTPRSDSCSGSQQSQGTASTGEILGMLKTGDAFVLDIDLDFFSVKNPFKEMFTQDEYKILQELYQFKKPDSNLTEEDLVDVVDARTHQLEDLEAIFADLCDGDSEETVRKWASNPGMESLVPLVQSLTSRMEVPDYEMIYWVTLADLELAM
;
A
#
# COMPACT_ATOMS: atom_id res chain seq x y z
N MET A 1 -25.16 -9.86 40.58
CA MET A 1 -26.46 -9.89 39.88
C MET A 1 -26.84 -8.47 39.49
N SER A 2 -26.51 -8.10 38.26
CA SER A 2 -27.28 -7.17 37.43
C SER A 2 -26.72 -7.35 36.03
N ASP A 3 -27.08 -8.50 35.47
CA ASP A 3 -27.14 -8.73 34.04
C ASP A 3 -28.17 -7.74 33.48
N THR A 4 -27.69 -6.73 32.76
CA THR A 4 -28.50 -5.97 31.81
C THR A 4 -27.84 -6.14 30.46
N GLY A 5 -28.00 -7.34 29.89
CA GLY A 5 -27.88 -7.56 28.46
C GLY A 5 -28.65 -6.47 27.72
N GLY A 6 -27.89 -5.57 27.08
CA GLY A 6 -28.44 -4.57 26.19
C GLY A 6 -29.17 -5.28 25.06
N ASP A 7 -30.45 -4.94 24.91
CA ASP A 7 -31.30 -5.34 23.80
C ASP A 7 -30.61 -4.87 22.50
N GLY A 8 -29.94 -5.79 21.80
CA GLY A 8 -29.19 -5.49 20.58
C GLY A 8 -30.14 -4.93 19.53
N ALA A 9 -30.16 -3.62 19.35
CA ALA A 9 -31.03 -2.96 18.39
C ALA A 9 -30.83 -3.60 17.01
N ARG A 10 -31.89 -4.22 16.48
CA ARG A 10 -31.84 -4.96 15.23
C ARG A 10 -31.35 -4.06 14.10
N LEU A 11 -30.26 -4.45 13.45
CA LEU A 11 -29.72 -3.73 12.30
C LEU A 11 -30.76 -3.60 11.19
N ARG A 12 -30.81 -2.41 10.60
CA ARG A 12 -31.59 -2.11 9.39
C ARG A 12 -30.93 -2.78 8.19
N ARG A 13 -31.74 -3.06 7.17
CA ARG A 13 -31.27 -3.63 5.91
C ARG A 13 -31.57 -2.67 4.78
N TYR A 14 -30.60 -2.49 3.90
CA TYR A 14 -30.83 -1.84 2.63
C TYR A 14 -31.72 -2.73 1.75
N PRO A 15 -32.60 -2.15 0.90
CA PRO A 15 -33.39 -2.91 -0.07
C PRO A 15 -32.54 -3.64 -1.13
N ARG A 16 -31.32 -3.14 -1.36
CA ARG A 16 -30.30 -3.68 -2.27
C ARG A 16 -28.93 -3.54 -1.63
N LEU A 17 -27.93 -4.26 -2.13
CA LEU A 17 -26.54 -4.10 -1.69
C LEU A 17 -26.11 -2.62 -1.92
N PRO A 18 -25.71 -1.88 -0.86
CA PRO A 18 -25.17 -0.54 -1.03
C PRO A 18 -23.80 -0.64 -1.71
N VAL A 19 -23.57 0.21 -2.70
CA VAL A 19 -22.29 0.34 -3.41
C VAL A 19 -21.99 1.82 -3.52
N TRP A 20 -20.77 2.20 -3.17
CA TRP A 20 -20.25 3.56 -3.26
C TRP A 20 -19.01 3.52 -4.13
N VAL A 21 -18.82 4.57 -4.92
CA VAL A 21 -17.59 4.80 -5.69
C VAL A 21 -17.11 6.16 -5.24
N VAL A 22 -15.85 6.19 -4.83
CA VAL A 22 -15.15 7.39 -4.35
C VAL A 22 -13.94 7.61 -5.23
N GLU A 23 -13.41 8.83 -5.24
CA GLU A 23 -12.19 9.13 -6.01
C GLU A 23 -10.97 8.81 -5.16
N ASP A 24 -10.82 9.49 -4.02
CA ASP A 24 -9.75 9.19 -3.06
C ASP A 24 -10.24 8.16 -2.03
N HIS A 25 -9.37 7.23 -1.67
CA HIS A 25 -9.72 6.04 -0.91
C HIS A 25 -10.34 6.33 0.46
N GLN A 26 -9.81 7.31 1.18
CA GLN A 26 -10.29 7.75 2.49
C GLN A 26 -11.71 8.34 2.47
N GLU A 27 -12.20 8.80 1.30
CA GLU A 27 -13.57 9.33 1.16
C GLU A 27 -14.64 8.25 1.38
N VAL A 28 -14.26 6.97 1.48
CA VAL A 28 -15.17 5.88 1.86
C VAL A 28 -15.67 6.00 3.30
N LEU A 29 -14.86 6.58 4.20
CA LEU A 29 -15.10 6.60 5.63
C LEU A 29 -16.42 7.30 6.03
N PRO A 30 -16.80 8.47 5.46
CA PRO A 30 -18.11 9.08 5.63
C PRO A 30 -19.30 8.13 5.37
N PHE A 31 -19.22 7.26 4.36
CA PHE A 31 -20.30 6.32 4.02
C PHE A 31 -20.40 5.19 5.02
N ILE A 32 -19.25 4.67 5.49
CA ILE A 32 -19.18 3.67 6.55
C ILE A 32 -19.78 4.25 7.84
N TYR A 33 -19.36 5.45 8.24
CA TYR A 33 -19.85 6.12 9.45
C TYR A 33 -21.35 6.42 9.38
N ARG A 34 -21.85 6.80 8.19
CA ARG A 34 -23.30 6.96 7.96
C ARG A 34 -24.04 5.63 8.10
N ALA A 35 -23.48 4.52 7.61
CA ALA A 35 -24.09 3.20 7.76
C ALA A 35 -24.12 2.74 9.22
N ILE A 36 -23.09 3.06 10.01
CA ILE A 36 -23.05 2.84 11.47
C ILE A 36 -24.12 3.70 12.17
N GLY A 37 -24.11 5.02 11.93
CA GLY A 37 -25.03 5.97 12.57
C GLY A 37 -26.50 5.72 12.21
N SER A 38 -26.77 5.22 11.01
CA SER A 38 -28.12 4.81 10.57
C SER A 38 -28.48 3.38 10.96
N LYS A 39 -27.62 2.67 11.70
CA LYS A 39 -27.80 1.30 12.19
C LYS A 39 -27.98 0.25 11.08
N HIS A 40 -27.34 0.46 9.93
CA HIS A 40 -27.18 -0.58 8.89
C HIS A 40 -25.90 -1.40 9.10
N LEU A 41 -24.89 -0.82 9.74
CA LEU A 41 -23.74 -1.53 10.31
C LEU A 41 -23.82 -1.47 11.84
N PRO A 42 -23.24 -2.46 12.55
CA PRO A 42 -23.03 -2.35 13.99
C PRO A 42 -22.03 -1.23 14.29
N ASP A 43 -21.94 -0.80 15.55
CA ASP A 43 -20.98 0.24 15.97
C ASP A 43 -19.60 -0.30 16.33
N SER A 44 -19.43 -1.62 16.37
CA SER A 44 -18.18 -2.32 16.64
C SER A 44 -18.16 -3.70 15.99
N ASN A 45 -16.99 -4.34 16.02
CA ASN A 45 -16.77 -5.70 15.52
C ASN A 45 -17.11 -5.89 14.02
N ILE A 46 -16.94 -4.83 13.23
CA ILE A 46 -17.05 -4.89 11.78
C ILE A 46 -15.76 -5.51 11.23
N ARG A 47 -15.90 -6.44 10.29
CA ARG A 47 -14.78 -6.95 9.50
C ARG A 47 -14.55 -6.08 8.29
N PHE A 48 -13.30 -5.72 8.05
CA PHE A 48 -12.93 -4.92 6.90
C PHE A 48 -12.12 -5.80 5.94
N LEU A 49 -12.69 -6.07 4.76
CA LEU A 49 -12.05 -6.88 3.74
C LEU A 49 -11.53 -5.93 2.66
N HIS A 50 -10.21 -5.84 2.57
CA HIS A 50 -9.50 -4.86 1.75
C HIS A 50 -8.81 -5.54 0.58
N PHE A 51 -9.12 -5.16 -0.67
CA PHE A 51 -8.46 -5.67 -1.86
C PHE A 51 -7.67 -4.55 -2.53
N ASP A 52 -6.35 -4.61 -2.41
CA ASP A 52 -5.45 -3.52 -2.78
C ASP A 52 -3.99 -4.01 -2.80
N SER A 53 -3.11 -3.34 -3.54
CA SER A 53 -1.67 -3.52 -3.39
C SER A 53 -1.07 -2.78 -2.20
N HIS A 54 -1.80 -1.88 -1.56
CA HIS A 54 -1.42 -1.18 -0.34
C HIS A 54 -2.25 -1.65 0.84
N PRO A 55 -1.67 -1.72 2.04
CA PRO A 55 -2.41 -2.10 3.23
C PRO A 55 -3.29 -0.97 3.78
N ASP A 56 -2.92 0.30 3.53
CA ASP A 56 -3.53 1.54 4.04
C ASP A 56 -3.71 1.57 5.56
N LEU A 57 -2.70 1.00 6.23
CA LEU A 57 -2.63 0.88 7.68
C LEU A 57 -1.66 1.89 8.30
N LEU A 58 -1.21 2.93 7.59
CA LEU A 58 -0.48 4.02 8.22
C LEU A 58 -1.40 4.83 9.13
N ILE A 59 -0.79 5.71 9.90
CA ILE A 59 -1.45 6.59 10.84
C ILE A 59 -0.87 7.99 10.63
N PRO A 60 -1.70 9.05 10.59
CA PRO A 60 -1.18 10.43 10.58
C PRO A 60 -0.38 10.69 11.86
N VAL A 61 0.95 10.76 11.74
CA VAL A 61 1.88 10.73 12.89
C VAL A 61 1.70 11.91 13.86
N ASN A 62 1.20 13.03 13.34
CA ASN A 62 0.99 14.29 14.06
C ASN A 62 -0.47 14.53 14.49
N MET A 63 -1.41 13.66 14.10
CA MET A 63 -2.83 13.84 14.45
C MET A 63 -3.08 13.40 15.90
N PRO A 64 -3.61 14.27 16.77
CA PRO A 64 -4.05 13.87 18.11
C PRO A 64 -5.09 12.75 18.03
N ALA A 65 -4.95 11.72 18.86
CA ALA A 65 -5.84 10.56 18.81
C ALA A 65 -7.31 10.91 19.09
N ASP A 66 -7.57 11.96 19.88
CA ASP A 66 -8.93 12.40 20.21
C ASP A 66 -9.65 13.01 18.99
N THR A 67 -8.92 13.43 17.93
CA THR A 67 -9.47 13.92 16.66
C THR A 67 -10.37 12.88 16.00
N VAL A 68 -10.13 11.58 16.22
CA VAL A 68 -10.97 10.48 15.70
C VAL A 68 -12.45 10.62 16.09
N PHE A 69 -12.75 11.28 17.20
CA PHE A 69 -14.12 11.46 17.68
C PHE A 69 -14.78 12.76 17.16
N ASP A 70 -14.05 13.60 16.43
CA ASP A 70 -14.59 14.72 15.67
C ASP A 70 -14.52 14.40 14.18
N LYS A 71 -15.65 13.96 13.62
CA LYS A 71 -15.75 13.55 12.21
C LYS A 71 -15.25 14.63 11.22
N GLU A 72 -15.47 15.91 11.50
CA GLU A 72 -15.17 16.99 10.55
C GLU A 72 -13.68 17.29 10.56
N ALA A 73 -13.07 17.29 11.74
CA ALA A 73 -11.62 17.37 11.87
C ALA A 73 -10.94 16.11 11.31
N LEU A 74 -11.41 14.92 11.69
CA LEU A 74 -10.87 13.64 11.24
C LEU A 74 -10.77 13.58 9.72
N PHE A 75 -11.86 13.83 8.99
CA PHE A 75 -11.85 13.71 7.53
C PHE A 75 -10.88 14.68 6.84
N GLY A 76 -10.49 15.78 7.50
CA GLY A 76 -9.48 16.71 6.98
C GLY A 76 -8.04 16.26 7.22
N GLU A 77 -7.81 15.31 8.12
CA GLU A 77 -6.47 14.81 8.50
C GLU A 77 -6.12 13.48 7.81
N LEU A 78 -7.07 12.87 7.08
CA LEU A 78 -6.87 11.57 6.44
C LEU A 78 -6.42 11.70 4.99
N SER A 79 -5.59 10.76 4.58
CA SER A 79 -5.12 10.55 3.22
C SER A 79 -5.36 9.09 2.80
N ILE A 80 -5.08 8.79 1.53
CA ILE A 80 -5.36 7.49 0.90
C ILE A 80 -4.72 6.30 1.64
N GLU A 81 -3.58 6.52 2.31
CA GLU A 81 -2.75 5.47 2.92
C GLU A 81 -2.98 5.27 4.44
N ASN A 82 -3.75 6.14 5.10
CA ASN A 82 -3.73 6.25 6.57
C ASN A 82 -5.11 6.26 7.26
N TRP A 83 -6.17 5.88 6.53
CA TRP A 83 -7.55 6.07 6.97
C TRP A 83 -8.16 4.89 7.75
N ILE A 84 -7.65 3.66 7.58
CA ILE A 84 -8.20 2.46 8.21
C ILE A 84 -7.95 2.44 9.72
N MET A 85 -6.73 2.77 10.14
CA MET A 85 -6.30 2.71 11.55
C MET A 85 -7.07 3.66 12.48
N PRO A 86 -7.40 4.90 12.09
CA PRO A 86 -8.33 5.74 12.83
C PRO A 86 -9.69 5.08 13.10
N ALA A 87 -10.24 4.33 12.13
CA ALA A 87 -11.51 3.60 12.31
C ALA A 87 -11.37 2.37 13.24
N VAL A 88 -10.19 1.73 13.26
CA VAL A 88 -9.84 0.71 14.26
C VAL A 88 -9.79 1.33 15.66
N TYR A 89 -9.09 2.47 15.81
CA TYR A 89 -8.98 3.17 17.09
C TYR A 89 -10.35 3.65 17.63
N ALA A 90 -11.24 4.11 16.73
CA ALA A 90 -12.63 4.42 17.05
C ALA A 90 -13.42 3.20 17.58
N GLY A 91 -12.91 1.99 17.38
CA GLY A 91 -13.52 0.72 17.83
C GLY A 91 -14.50 0.11 16.82
N HIS A 92 -14.55 0.64 15.59
CA HIS A 92 -15.47 0.13 14.56
C HIS A 92 -14.95 -1.16 13.94
N PHE A 93 -13.67 -1.19 13.56
CA PHE A 93 -13.01 -2.36 12.97
C PHE A 93 -12.23 -3.13 14.05
N SER A 94 -12.43 -4.45 14.10
CA SER A 94 -11.68 -5.36 14.98
C SER A 94 -10.85 -6.38 14.21
N HIS A 95 -11.14 -6.53 12.91
CA HIS A 95 -10.52 -7.51 12.05
C HIS A 95 -10.40 -6.94 10.64
N VAL A 96 -9.16 -6.67 10.22
CA VAL A 96 -8.81 -6.29 8.85
C VAL A 96 -8.27 -7.51 8.13
N ILE A 97 -8.73 -7.74 6.90
CA ILE A 97 -8.28 -8.83 6.05
C ILE A 97 -7.79 -8.18 4.77
N TRP A 98 -6.48 -8.15 4.58
CA TRP A 98 -5.86 -7.55 3.41
C TRP A 98 -5.53 -8.62 2.37
N LEU A 99 -6.15 -8.48 1.20
CA LEU A 99 -5.99 -9.33 0.03
C LEU A 99 -5.09 -8.60 -0.97
N HIS A 100 -3.84 -9.03 -1.06
CA HIS A 100 -2.82 -8.31 -1.82
C HIS A 100 -2.29 -9.15 -3.00
N PRO A 101 -1.84 -8.51 -4.09
CA PRO A 101 -1.22 -9.20 -5.21
C PRO A 101 0.20 -9.68 -4.86
N THR A 102 0.75 -10.56 -5.70
CA THR A 102 2.06 -11.20 -5.48
C THR A 102 3.26 -10.25 -5.45
N TRP A 103 3.09 -8.99 -5.86
CA TRP A 103 4.15 -7.97 -5.87
C TRP A 103 4.09 -7.03 -4.67
N ALA A 104 2.98 -7.01 -3.92
CA ALA A 104 2.84 -6.23 -2.70
C ALA A 104 3.37 -7.04 -1.52
N GLN A 105 4.45 -6.59 -0.89
CA GLN A 105 5.15 -7.34 0.18
C GLN A 105 5.38 -6.50 1.44
N GLN A 106 4.69 -5.36 1.57
CA GLN A 106 4.87 -4.40 2.67
C GLN A 106 4.70 -5.04 4.06
N ILE A 107 3.74 -5.96 4.20
CA ILE A 107 3.52 -6.72 5.42
C ILE A 107 3.61 -8.21 5.09
N ARG A 108 4.28 -8.97 5.97
CA ARG A 108 4.44 -10.42 5.82
C ARG A 108 3.07 -11.12 5.81
N GLU A 109 2.89 -12.12 4.95
CA GLU A 109 1.68 -12.93 4.93
C GLU A 109 1.46 -13.70 6.23
N GLY A 110 0.20 -13.83 6.64
CA GLY A 110 -0.18 -14.55 7.84
C GLY A 110 -1.10 -13.75 8.75
N LYS A 111 -1.17 -14.18 10.01
CA LYS A 111 -2.01 -13.56 11.04
C LYS A 111 -1.15 -12.73 11.96
N HIS A 112 -1.59 -11.50 12.15
CA HIS A 112 -0.96 -10.54 13.05
C HIS A 112 -1.99 -10.08 14.08
N HIS A 113 -1.52 -9.93 15.31
CA HIS A 113 -2.33 -9.48 16.43
C HIS A 113 -1.54 -8.43 17.19
N PHE A 114 -2.11 -7.24 17.29
CA PHE A 114 -1.49 -6.13 17.98
C PHE A 114 -2.57 -5.18 18.51
N LEU A 115 -2.14 -4.22 19.34
CA LEU A 115 -3.01 -3.21 19.92
C LEU A 115 -2.84 -1.89 19.16
N VAL A 116 -3.93 -1.17 19.00
CA VAL A 116 -3.98 0.20 18.50
C VAL A 116 -4.45 1.07 19.65
N GLY A 117 -3.69 2.10 20.00
CA GLY A 117 -3.98 2.91 21.17
C GLY A 117 -3.52 4.34 21.00
N LYS A 118 -3.82 5.17 22.00
CA LYS A 118 -3.25 6.51 22.12
C LYS A 118 -1.98 6.40 22.94
N ASP A 119 -0.88 6.89 22.40
CA ASP A 119 0.37 6.97 23.13
C ASP A 119 0.28 8.03 24.22
N ILE A 120 0.69 7.68 25.43
CA ILE A 120 0.65 8.56 26.62
C ILE A 120 1.58 9.77 26.43
N SER A 121 2.68 9.62 25.68
CA SER A 121 3.69 10.67 25.55
C SER A 121 3.34 11.72 24.49
N THR A 122 2.99 11.27 23.29
CA THR A 122 2.69 12.13 22.13
C THR A 122 1.21 12.48 22.01
N THR A 123 0.32 11.73 22.67
CA THR A 123 -1.16 11.83 22.55
C THR A 123 -1.73 11.48 21.17
N THR A 124 -0.91 10.92 20.29
CA THR A 124 -1.28 10.47 18.94
C THR A 124 -1.54 8.97 18.90
N ILE A 125 -2.04 8.43 17.79
CA ILE A 125 -2.32 7.00 17.66
C ILE A 125 -1.02 6.24 17.36
N ARG A 126 -0.79 5.14 18.06
CA ARG A 126 0.35 4.23 17.87
C ARG A 126 -0.09 2.77 18.00
N VAL A 127 0.81 1.85 17.63
CA VAL A 127 0.55 0.41 17.64
C VAL A 127 1.62 -0.36 18.38
N THR A 128 1.31 -1.59 18.80
CA THR A 128 2.30 -2.51 19.38
C THR A 128 2.87 -3.49 18.35
N SER A 129 2.55 -3.34 17.05
CA SER A 129 3.06 -4.25 16.02
C SER A 129 4.54 -4.00 15.78
N THR A 130 5.31 -5.08 15.77
CA THR A 130 6.74 -5.08 15.41
C THR A 130 6.96 -5.42 13.93
N ASP A 131 5.91 -5.43 13.11
CA ASP A 131 6.08 -5.56 11.66
C ASP A 131 6.88 -4.37 11.14
N TYR A 132 7.77 -4.66 10.18
CA TYR A 132 8.65 -3.66 9.59
C TYR A 132 7.89 -2.43 9.10
N TYR A 133 6.70 -2.63 8.53
CA TYR A 133 5.77 -1.60 8.06
C TYR A 133 5.42 -0.53 9.11
N PHE A 134 5.23 -0.92 10.38
CA PHE A 134 4.92 0.07 11.42
C PHE A 134 6.19 0.65 12.04
N LEU A 135 7.29 -0.11 12.04
CA LEU A 135 8.59 0.35 12.54
C LEU A 135 9.21 1.40 11.61
N SER A 136 9.03 1.27 10.28
CA SER A 136 9.56 2.20 9.28
C SER A 136 8.99 3.60 9.38
N ASP A 137 7.80 3.75 9.94
CA ASP A 137 7.07 5.03 10.06
C ASP A 137 6.97 5.52 11.50
N GLY A 138 7.76 4.92 12.39
CA GLY A 138 7.82 5.34 13.80
C GLY A 138 6.52 5.13 14.57
N LEU A 139 5.69 4.16 14.16
CA LEU A 139 4.35 3.94 14.71
C LEU A 139 4.31 2.99 15.90
N PHE A 140 5.41 2.30 16.21
CA PHE A 140 5.49 1.36 17.31
C PHE A 140 5.72 2.05 18.66
N VAL A 141 4.98 1.61 19.67
CA VAL A 141 5.29 1.88 21.08
C VAL A 141 5.00 0.64 21.93
N PRO A 142 5.66 0.50 23.10
CA PRO A 142 5.35 -0.52 24.09
C PRO A 142 3.89 -0.50 24.56
N GLU A 143 3.36 -1.67 24.92
CA GLU A 143 1.95 -1.80 25.35
C GLU A 143 1.63 -0.94 26.59
N ASP A 144 2.58 -0.81 27.53
CA ASP A 144 2.41 -0.02 28.75
C ASP A 144 2.41 1.50 28.51
N GLN A 145 2.77 1.93 27.29
CA GLN A 145 2.69 3.32 26.84
C GLN A 145 1.39 3.63 26.08
N LEU A 146 0.51 2.65 25.87
CA LEU A 146 -0.78 2.84 25.20
C LEU A 146 -1.94 2.94 26.17
N GLU A 147 -2.76 3.97 26.02
CA GLU A 147 -4.08 4.08 26.60
C GLU A 147 -5.20 3.84 25.56
N ASN A 148 -6.41 3.54 26.05
CA ASN A 148 -7.61 3.28 25.22
C ASN A 148 -7.42 2.19 24.13
N GLN A 149 -6.63 1.17 24.47
CA GLN A 149 -6.22 0.09 23.57
C GLN A 149 -7.39 -0.62 22.88
N LYS A 150 -7.26 -0.84 21.58
CA LYS A 150 -8.15 -1.64 20.73
C LYS A 150 -7.37 -2.82 20.15
N PRO A 151 -7.77 -4.07 20.43
CA PRO A 151 -7.15 -5.20 19.77
C PRO A 151 -7.55 -5.24 18.30
N LEU A 152 -6.54 -5.40 17.44
CA LEU A 152 -6.72 -5.61 16.01
C LEU A 152 -6.17 -6.99 15.62
N GLN A 153 -6.98 -7.74 14.89
CA GLN A 153 -6.49 -8.87 14.10
C GLN A 153 -6.31 -8.41 12.65
N LEU A 154 -5.14 -8.67 12.08
CA LEU A 154 -4.84 -8.46 10.67
C LEU A 154 -4.51 -9.81 10.01
N ASP A 155 -5.28 -10.20 9.00
CA ASP A 155 -4.95 -11.34 8.14
C ASP A 155 -4.42 -10.81 6.80
N VAL A 156 -3.14 -11.07 6.53
CA VAL A 156 -2.46 -10.70 5.27
C VAL A 156 -2.42 -11.92 4.36
N ILE A 157 -3.08 -11.82 3.22
CA ILE A 157 -3.36 -12.95 2.33
C ILE A 157 -2.98 -12.58 0.91
N MET A 158 -2.01 -13.31 0.36
CA MET A 158 -1.63 -13.17 -1.04
C MET A 158 -2.69 -13.82 -1.93
N VAL A 159 -3.12 -13.08 -2.96
CA VAL A 159 -4.06 -13.55 -3.99
C VAL A 159 -3.29 -13.85 -5.26
N GLU A 160 -3.36 -15.10 -5.71
CA GLU A 160 -2.79 -15.48 -7.00
C GLU A 160 -3.71 -15.05 -8.16
N PRO A 161 -3.14 -14.56 -9.28
CA PRO A 161 -3.91 -14.27 -10.48
C PRO A 161 -4.66 -15.52 -10.96
N TYR A 162 -5.96 -15.38 -11.21
CA TYR A 162 -6.74 -16.47 -11.80
C TYR A 162 -6.23 -16.76 -13.20
N LYS A 163 -5.62 -17.93 -13.41
CA LYS A 163 -5.25 -18.41 -14.74
C LYS A 163 -6.54 -18.74 -15.48
N LEU A 164 -6.97 -17.85 -16.36
CA LEU A 164 -8.05 -18.14 -17.29
C LEU A 164 -7.57 -19.29 -18.19
N CYS A 165 -8.05 -20.52 -17.94
CA CYS A 165 -7.83 -21.61 -18.88
C CYS A 165 -8.48 -21.19 -20.19
N SER A 166 -7.67 -20.84 -21.19
CA SER A 166 -8.11 -20.76 -22.57
C SER A 166 -8.58 -22.16 -22.95
N ASN A 167 -9.86 -22.43 -22.83
CA ASN A 167 -10.42 -23.64 -23.43
C ASN A 167 -10.16 -23.52 -24.93
N GLN A 168 -9.30 -24.40 -25.43
CA GLN A 168 -9.25 -24.77 -26.83
C GLN A 168 -10.65 -25.27 -27.20
N ASP A 169 -11.41 -24.42 -27.88
CA ASP A 169 -12.36 -24.85 -28.88
C ASP A 169 -12.60 -23.65 -29.79
N ASP A 170 -11.92 -23.67 -30.94
CA ASP A 170 -12.52 -23.30 -32.21
C ASP A 170 -11.60 -23.84 -33.30
N GLY A 171 -11.89 -25.08 -33.69
CA GLY A 171 -11.57 -25.54 -35.03
C GLY A 171 -12.30 -24.63 -36.04
N ASP A 172 -11.54 -24.15 -37.01
CA ASP A 172 -11.99 -23.64 -38.31
C ASP A 172 -13.31 -22.85 -38.35
N SER A 173 -13.23 -21.53 -38.13
CA SER A 173 -13.93 -20.62 -39.06
C SER A 173 -13.18 -19.31 -39.24
N VAL A 174 -12.67 -19.10 -40.45
CA VAL A 174 -12.22 -17.81 -40.93
C VAL A 174 -13.42 -16.88 -41.01
N SER A 175 -13.48 -15.83 -40.19
CA SER A 175 -14.22 -14.62 -40.61
C SER A 175 -13.57 -13.34 -40.07
N SER A 176 -13.18 -12.52 -41.04
CA SER A 176 -12.58 -11.21 -40.92
C SER A 176 -13.45 -10.20 -40.15
N THR A 177 -12.86 -9.47 -39.21
CA THR A 177 -13.33 -8.12 -38.86
C THR A 177 -12.16 -7.15 -38.77
N LYS A 178 -12.38 -5.99 -39.39
CA LYS A 178 -11.42 -5.02 -39.87
C LYS A 178 -11.03 -4.05 -38.76
N LYS A 179 -9.74 -3.70 -38.68
CA LYS A 179 -9.28 -2.45 -38.05
C LYS A 179 -9.94 -1.26 -38.77
N PRO A 180 -10.50 -0.25 -38.06
CA PRO A 180 -10.87 1.01 -38.69
C PRO A 180 -9.60 1.80 -38.96
N ARG A 181 -9.20 1.92 -40.23
CA ARG A 181 -8.14 2.83 -40.68
C ARG A 181 -8.82 4.09 -41.20
N LEU A 182 -8.58 5.21 -40.53
CA LEU A 182 -8.95 6.55 -40.98
C LEU A 182 -8.34 6.81 -42.36
N ALA A 183 -9.20 7.13 -43.33
CA ALA A 183 -8.82 7.51 -44.67
C ALA A 183 -8.67 9.04 -44.76
N LEU A 184 -7.49 9.52 -45.11
CA LEU A 184 -7.33 10.71 -45.93
C LEU A 184 -6.63 10.28 -47.22
N GLY A 185 -7.31 10.45 -48.35
CA GLY A 185 -6.73 10.34 -49.69
C GLY A 185 -5.78 11.50 -49.99
N GLY A 186 -4.98 11.48 -51.06
CA GLY A 186 -4.82 10.54 -52.16
C GLY A 186 -3.73 11.04 -53.13
N GLY A 187 -3.38 10.19 -54.11
CA GLY A 187 -2.61 10.51 -55.32
C GLY A 187 -1.07 10.37 -55.17
N GLU A 188 -0.48 9.22 -55.53
CA GLU A 188 0.18 8.92 -56.84
C GLU A 188 1.62 9.49 -56.92
N SER A 189 2.71 8.81 -57.32
CA SER A 189 2.94 7.54 -58.02
C SER A 189 4.46 7.19 -58.03
N THR A 190 4.80 5.88 -57.97
CA THR A 190 6.00 5.17 -58.55
C THR A 190 7.43 5.57 -58.08
N VAL A 191 8.47 4.72 -57.92
CA VAL A 191 8.99 3.51 -58.63
C VAL A 191 9.88 2.68 -57.66
N ALA A 192 10.03 1.38 -57.96
CA ALA A 192 10.98 0.31 -57.57
C ALA A 192 12.44 0.71 -57.17
N ALA A 193 13.37 -0.11 -56.66
CA ALA A 193 13.59 -1.56 -56.43
C ALA A 193 14.87 -1.70 -55.54
N ASP A 194 15.21 -2.96 -55.20
CA ASP A 194 16.49 -3.48 -54.69
C ASP A 194 16.80 -3.18 -53.21
N GLY A 195 17.21 -4.12 -52.36
CA GLY A 195 17.80 -5.44 -52.53
C GLY A 195 18.89 -5.55 -51.45
N ASP A 196 18.85 -6.58 -50.62
CA ASP A 196 19.97 -7.54 -50.46
C ASP A 196 19.78 -8.41 -49.21
N SER A 197 20.19 -9.66 -49.37
CA SER A 197 19.96 -10.83 -48.53
C SER A 197 21.31 -11.28 -47.98
N CYS A 198 21.41 -11.68 -46.70
CA CYS A 198 22.41 -12.65 -46.28
C CYS A 198 21.84 -13.57 -45.19
N SER A 199 21.55 -14.79 -45.59
CA SER A 199 21.35 -15.97 -44.74
C SER A 199 22.66 -16.75 -44.64
N GLU A 200 22.90 -17.38 -43.48
CA GLU A 200 23.16 -18.82 -43.30
C GLU A 200 24.20 -19.15 -42.22
N GLY A 201 23.88 -20.16 -41.40
CA GLY A 201 24.82 -20.81 -40.50
C GLY A 201 24.19 -21.73 -39.45
N HIS A 202 23.55 -22.82 -39.88
CA HIS A 202 22.99 -23.89 -39.04
C HIS A 202 24.06 -24.75 -38.33
N ARG A 203 23.81 -25.11 -37.06
CA ARG A 203 24.05 -26.41 -36.36
C ARG A 203 23.64 -26.19 -34.89
N GLY A 204 22.66 -26.84 -34.27
CA GLY A 204 22.25 -28.23 -34.36
C GLY A 204 22.68 -28.93 -33.07
N ASP A 205 21.85 -28.89 -32.03
CA ASP A 205 21.63 -30.04 -31.14
C ASP A 205 20.40 -29.81 -30.25
N ALA A 206 19.45 -30.73 -30.40
CA ALA A 206 18.22 -30.81 -29.63
C ALA A 206 18.47 -31.67 -28.39
N VAL A 207 18.18 -31.12 -27.20
CA VAL A 207 18.01 -31.90 -25.98
C VAL A 207 16.60 -31.66 -25.46
N THR A 208 15.79 -32.69 -25.58
CA THR A 208 14.46 -32.84 -24.98
C THR A 208 14.54 -32.75 -23.45
N PRO A 209 13.72 -31.93 -22.78
CA PRO A 209 13.46 -32.11 -21.36
C PRO A 209 12.42 -33.22 -21.20
N ARG A 210 12.79 -34.23 -20.43
CA ARG A 210 11.92 -35.33 -20.01
C ARG A 210 10.82 -34.78 -19.10
N SER A 211 9.62 -35.31 -19.33
CA SER A 211 8.49 -35.28 -18.42
C SER A 211 8.85 -35.94 -17.10
N ASP A 212 8.96 -35.15 -16.04
CA ASP A 212 8.92 -35.64 -14.67
C ASP A 212 7.65 -35.12 -14.00
N SER A 213 6.67 -36.03 -13.94
CA SER A 213 5.54 -35.96 -13.04
C SER A 213 6.04 -36.16 -11.61
N CYS A 214 6.03 -35.09 -10.80
CA CYS A 214 6.15 -35.22 -9.35
C CYS A 214 5.20 -34.25 -8.66
N SER A 215 4.09 -34.82 -8.21
CA SER A 215 3.21 -34.32 -7.16
C SER A 215 3.99 -33.85 -5.94
N GLY A 216 3.80 -32.59 -5.58
CA GLY A 216 4.31 -32.00 -4.35
C GLY A 216 3.63 -30.65 -4.14
N SER A 217 2.37 -30.67 -3.70
CA SER A 217 1.68 -29.48 -3.22
C SER A 217 2.32 -29.05 -1.89
N GLN A 218 3.42 -28.29 -1.98
CA GLN A 218 3.76 -27.35 -0.93
C GLN A 218 2.79 -26.17 -1.10
N GLN A 219 1.65 -26.23 -0.42
CA GLN A 219 0.86 -25.03 -0.17
C GLN A 219 1.74 -24.07 0.63
N SER A 220 2.10 -22.95 0.03
CA SER A 220 2.66 -21.80 0.73
C SER A 220 1.66 -21.39 1.82
N GLN A 221 2.15 -21.14 3.03
CA GLN A 221 1.32 -20.78 4.19
C GLN A 221 0.58 -19.42 4.04
N GLY A 222 0.73 -18.73 2.90
CA GLY A 222 0.21 -17.38 2.66
C GLY A 222 -0.98 -17.26 1.69
N THR A 223 -1.38 -18.33 0.99
CA THR A 223 -2.55 -18.27 0.08
C THR A 223 -3.77 -18.89 0.76
N ALA A 224 -4.74 -18.08 1.18
CA ALA A 224 -5.99 -18.58 1.74
C ALA A 224 -6.96 -18.98 0.62
N SER A 225 -7.61 -20.12 0.80
CA SER A 225 -8.71 -20.54 -0.06
C SER A 225 -9.94 -19.66 0.16
N THR A 226 -10.79 -19.51 -0.86
CA THR A 226 -12.08 -18.80 -0.74
C THR A 226 -12.95 -19.34 0.41
N GLY A 227 -12.83 -20.65 0.70
CA GLY A 227 -13.54 -21.29 1.82
C GLY A 227 -13.09 -20.78 3.19
N GLU A 228 -11.80 -20.53 3.37
CA GLU A 228 -11.23 -19.97 4.60
C GLU A 228 -11.65 -18.51 4.78
N ILE A 229 -11.59 -17.70 3.72
CA ILE A 229 -12.08 -16.31 3.75
C ILE A 229 -13.57 -16.27 4.11
N LEU A 230 -14.40 -17.11 3.48
CA LEU A 230 -15.81 -17.23 3.83
C LEU A 230 -16.02 -17.67 5.29
N GLY A 231 -15.17 -18.55 5.83
CA GLY A 231 -15.17 -18.91 7.24
C GLY A 231 -14.87 -17.70 8.14
N MET A 232 -13.84 -16.93 7.76
CA MET A 232 -13.44 -15.68 8.42
C MET A 232 -14.44 -14.55 8.27
N LEU A 233 -15.41 -14.59 7.35
CA LEU A 233 -16.47 -13.58 7.28
C LEU A 233 -17.73 -14.00 8.07
N LYS A 234 -17.98 -15.30 8.21
CA LYS A 234 -19.18 -15.83 8.89
C LYS A 234 -19.19 -15.66 10.40
N THR A 235 -18.03 -15.54 11.02
CA THR A 235 -17.89 -15.40 12.48
C THR A 235 -18.09 -13.98 12.99
N GLY A 236 -18.53 -13.04 12.15
CA GLY A 236 -18.54 -11.59 12.43
C GLY A 236 -19.92 -11.02 12.19
N ASP A 237 -20.20 -9.87 12.79
CA ASP A 237 -21.56 -9.31 12.83
C ASP A 237 -21.93 -8.60 11.51
N ALA A 238 -20.95 -7.99 10.87
CA ALA A 238 -21.05 -7.40 9.54
C ALA A 238 -19.65 -7.32 8.91
N PHE A 239 -19.60 -7.12 7.59
CA PHE A 239 -18.36 -6.78 6.90
C PHE A 239 -18.57 -5.64 5.92
N VAL A 240 -17.50 -4.89 5.70
CA VAL A 240 -17.34 -3.96 4.59
C VAL A 240 -16.35 -4.61 3.61
N LEU A 241 -16.71 -4.62 2.33
CA LEU A 241 -15.80 -5.00 1.25
C LEU A 241 -15.34 -3.72 0.58
N ASP A 242 -14.03 -3.56 0.55
CA ASP A 242 -13.34 -2.48 -0.11
C ASP A 242 -12.47 -3.04 -1.23
N ILE A 243 -12.45 -2.33 -2.36
CA ILE A 243 -11.74 -2.74 -3.56
C ILE A 243 -11.14 -1.48 -4.14
N ASP A 244 -9.83 -1.33 -3.96
CA ASP A 244 -9.09 -0.31 -4.67
C ASP A 244 -8.75 -0.80 -6.08
N LEU A 245 -8.95 0.09 -7.04
CA LEU A 245 -8.74 -0.13 -8.47
C LEU A 245 -7.99 1.05 -9.10
N ASP A 246 -7.36 1.87 -8.26
CA ASP A 246 -6.64 3.03 -8.73
C ASP A 246 -5.37 2.65 -9.52
N PHE A 247 -4.71 3.69 -10.03
CA PHE A 247 -3.50 3.50 -10.82
C PHE A 247 -2.37 2.89 -9.98
N PHE A 248 -2.25 3.28 -8.71
CA PHE A 248 -1.20 2.84 -7.81
C PHE A 248 -1.37 1.37 -7.42
N SER A 249 -2.60 0.86 -7.36
CA SER A 249 -2.86 -0.56 -7.09
C SER A 249 -2.49 -1.51 -8.24
N VAL A 250 -2.31 -1.00 -9.47
CA VAL A 250 -1.97 -1.82 -10.65
C VAL A 250 -0.65 -1.46 -11.34
N LYS A 251 -0.09 -0.28 -11.06
CA LYS A 251 1.18 0.18 -11.62
C LYS A 251 1.89 1.05 -10.59
N ASN A 252 3.21 0.92 -10.56
CA ASN A 252 4.08 1.85 -9.83
C ASN A 252 4.45 3.00 -10.80
N PRO A 253 3.84 4.20 -10.69
CA PRO A 253 4.18 5.35 -11.54
C PRO A 253 5.59 5.87 -11.29
N PHE A 254 6.09 5.67 -10.08
CA PHE A 254 7.29 6.31 -9.55
C PHE A 254 8.56 5.77 -10.19
N LYS A 255 8.54 4.49 -10.61
CA LYS A 255 9.59 3.89 -11.46
C LYS A 255 9.83 4.63 -12.78
N GLU A 256 8.84 5.38 -13.28
CA GLU A 256 8.97 6.18 -14.50
C GLU A 256 9.38 7.64 -14.21
N MET A 257 9.29 8.09 -12.95
CA MET A 257 9.59 9.46 -12.53
C MET A 257 11.09 9.68 -12.30
N PHE A 258 11.74 8.71 -11.65
CA PHE A 258 13.16 8.79 -11.30
C PHE A 258 14.05 8.00 -12.24
N THR A 259 15.24 8.51 -12.49
CA THR A 259 16.31 7.70 -13.09
C THR A 259 16.76 6.61 -12.11
N GLN A 260 17.43 5.57 -12.62
CA GLN A 260 17.93 4.50 -11.78
C GLN A 260 18.94 5.00 -10.71
N ASP A 261 19.68 6.06 -10.99
CA ASP A 261 20.65 6.61 -10.03
C ASP A 261 19.97 7.53 -9.01
N GLU A 262 18.98 8.36 -9.42
CA GLU A 262 18.12 9.11 -8.50
C GLU A 262 17.42 8.14 -7.52
N TYR A 263 16.89 7.03 -8.03
CA TYR A 263 16.23 6.02 -7.21
C TYR A 263 17.16 5.38 -6.18
N LYS A 264 18.41 5.06 -6.55
CA LYS A 264 19.41 4.55 -5.59
C LYS A 264 19.73 5.58 -4.51
N ILE A 265 19.86 6.84 -4.88
CA ILE A 265 20.14 7.91 -3.91
C ILE A 265 18.97 8.06 -2.94
N LEU A 266 17.73 8.04 -3.44
CA LEU A 266 16.53 8.07 -2.60
C LEU A 266 16.49 6.85 -1.65
N GLN A 267 16.81 5.65 -2.15
CA GLN A 267 16.95 4.45 -1.31
C GLN A 267 18.00 4.59 -0.21
N GLU A 268 19.13 5.26 -0.49
CA GLU A 268 20.18 5.53 0.49
C GLU A 268 19.72 6.53 1.56
N LEU A 269 19.11 7.65 1.15
CA LEU A 269 18.66 8.71 2.06
C LEU A 269 17.58 8.23 3.03
N TYR A 270 16.64 7.43 2.51
CA TYR A 270 15.51 6.91 3.28
C TYR A 270 15.80 5.54 3.89
N GLN A 271 17.02 5.03 3.79
CA GLN A 271 17.37 3.69 4.21
C GLN A 271 16.98 3.44 5.67
N PHE A 272 16.07 2.51 5.89
CA PHE A 272 15.72 2.00 7.21
C PHE A 272 16.06 0.51 7.29
N LYS A 273 17.07 0.17 8.09
CA LYS A 273 17.50 -1.23 8.21
C LYS A 273 16.50 -2.00 9.06
N LYS A 274 15.93 -3.06 8.48
CA LYS A 274 15.05 -3.97 9.21
C LYS A 274 15.74 -4.49 10.49
N PRO A 275 15.12 -4.31 11.66
CA PRO A 275 15.66 -4.82 12.91
C PRO A 275 15.75 -6.35 12.92
N ASP A 276 16.71 -6.90 13.67
CA ASP A 276 16.88 -8.33 13.83
C ASP A 276 15.70 -8.93 14.61
N SER A 277 15.32 -10.18 14.30
CA SER A 277 14.14 -10.83 14.90
C SER A 277 14.26 -11.11 16.41
N ASN A 278 15.40 -10.84 17.03
CA ASN A 278 15.72 -11.17 18.42
C ASN A 278 15.88 -9.93 19.31
N LEU A 279 15.51 -8.75 18.81
CA LEU A 279 15.59 -7.52 19.58
C LEU A 279 14.62 -7.54 20.78
N THR A 280 15.04 -6.90 21.86
CA THR A 280 14.16 -6.62 22.98
C THR A 280 13.24 -5.45 22.65
N GLU A 281 12.19 -5.27 23.45
CA GLU A 281 11.27 -4.14 23.30
C GLU A 281 11.98 -2.79 23.49
N GLU A 282 12.96 -2.71 24.38
CA GLU A 282 13.81 -1.52 24.57
C GLU A 282 14.65 -1.23 23.33
N ASP A 283 15.26 -2.25 22.72
CA ASP A 283 16.01 -2.09 21.47
C ASP A 283 15.10 -1.61 20.32
N LEU A 284 13.83 -2.04 20.29
CA LEU A 284 12.87 -1.59 19.28
C LEU A 284 12.49 -0.12 19.45
N VAL A 285 12.36 0.36 20.70
CA VAL A 285 12.15 1.79 20.98
C VAL A 285 13.32 2.60 20.45
N ASP A 286 14.56 2.22 20.75
CA ASP A 286 15.75 2.92 20.25
C ASP A 286 15.79 2.96 18.69
N VAL A 287 15.39 1.87 18.03
CA VAL A 287 15.31 1.79 16.57
C VAL A 287 14.25 2.74 16.01
N VAL A 288 13.07 2.77 16.63
CA VAL A 288 11.93 3.62 16.23
C VAL A 288 12.23 5.09 16.47
N ASP A 289 12.84 5.42 17.61
CA ASP A 289 13.27 6.78 17.92
C ASP A 289 14.29 7.25 16.89
N ALA A 290 15.33 6.45 16.60
CA ALA A 290 16.32 6.80 15.58
C ALA A 290 15.70 7.00 14.19
N ARG A 291 14.71 6.17 13.82
CA ARG A 291 13.97 6.32 12.55
C ARG A 291 13.10 7.56 12.54
N THR A 292 12.42 7.88 13.64
CA THR A 292 11.59 9.08 13.75
C THR A 292 12.41 10.34 13.53
N HIS A 293 13.58 10.45 14.18
CA HIS A 293 14.49 11.58 13.96
C HIS A 293 14.99 11.66 12.50
N GLN A 294 15.26 10.52 11.85
CA GLN A 294 15.62 10.51 10.43
C GLN A 294 14.48 11.03 9.54
N LEU A 295 13.23 10.64 9.82
CA LEU A 295 12.06 11.11 9.08
C LEU A 295 11.81 12.60 9.28
N GLU A 296 11.96 13.10 10.50
CA GLU A 296 11.88 14.53 10.83
C GLU A 296 12.98 15.34 10.12
N ASP A 297 14.22 14.83 10.10
CA ASP A 297 15.31 15.44 9.35
C ASP A 297 15.01 15.49 7.85
N LEU A 298 14.49 14.39 7.26
CA LEU A 298 14.09 14.35 5.86
C LEU A 298 12.95 15.32 5.56
N GLU A 299 11.90 15.36 6.39
CA GLU A 299 10.79 16.31 6.24
C GLU A 299 11.31 17.76 6.24
N ALA A 300 12.17 18.10 7.21
CA ALA A 300 12.76 19.43 7.32
C ALA A 300 13.63 19.79 6.10
N ILE A 301 14.41 18.83 5.59
CA ILE A 301 15.23 19.01 4.38
C ILE A 301 14.33 19.34 3.19
N PHE A 302 13.31 18.52 2.92
CA PHE A 302 12.45 18.70 1.76
C PHE A 302 11.59 19.97 1.87
N ALA A 303 11.17 20.35 3.08
CA ALA A 303 10.52 21.64 3.34
C ALA A 303 11.44 22.83 3.00
N ASP A 304 12.70 22.82 3.46
CA ASP A 304 13.69 23.86 3.12
C ASP A 304 13.97 23.91 1.60
N LEU A 305 13.95 22.76 0.90
CA LEU A 305 14.13 22.70 -0.55
C LEU A 305 12.95 23.30 -1.31
N CYS A 306 11.73 23.20 -0.79
CA CYS A 306 10.56 23.89 -1.34
C CYS A 306 10.72 25.42 -1.26
N ASP A 307 11.35 25.93 -0.21
CA ASP A 307 11.66 27.37 -0.07
C ASP A 307 12.83 27.80 -0.97
N GLY A 308 13.82 26.91 -1.19
CA GLY A 308 14.86 27.09 -2.19
C GLY A 308 16.01 26.09 -2.14
N ASP A 309 16.37 25.55 -3.30
CA ASP A 309 17.39 24.52 -3.54
C ASP A 309 18.82 25.06 -3.75
N SER A 310 19.15 26.19 -3.12
CA SER A 310 20.45 26.85 -3.30
C SER A 310 21.63 25.95 -2.88
N GLU A 311 22.79 26.13 -3.52
CA GLU A 311 24.00 25.34 -3.21
C GLU A 311 24.42 25.46 -1.72
N GLU A 312 24.13 26.60 -1.07
CA GLU A 312 24.37 26.80 0.36
C GLU A 312 23.41 25.96 1.22
N THR A 313 22.11 26.00 0.91
CA THR A 313 21.07 25.21 1.59
C THR A 313 21.37 23.71 1.50
N VAL A 314 21.64 23.23 0.28
CA VAL A 314 21.88 21.80 0.02
C VAL A 314 23.17 21.34 0.72
N ARG A 315 24.25 22.14 0.70
CA ARG A 315 25.50 21.79 1.39
C ARG A 315 25.38 21.80 2.90
N LYS A 316 24.56 22.69 3.47
CA LYS A 316 24.29 22.72 4.91
C LYS A 316 23.67 21.39 5.34
N TRP A 317 22.62 20.95 4.67
CA TRP A 317 21.95 19.68 4.97
C TRP A 317 22.83 18.46 4.68
N ALA A 318 23.56 18.45 3.56
CA ALA A 318 24.47 17.37 3.22
C ALA A 318 25.69 17.23 4.16
N SER A 319 25.90 18.18 5.07
CA SER A 319 26.91 18.06 6.12
C SER A 319 26.44 17.23 7.32
N ASN A 320 25.14 16.93 7.41
CA ASN A 320 24.59 16.05 8.42
C ASN A 320 24.93 14.57 8.08
N PRO A 321 25.23 13.74 9.08
CA PRO A 321 25.50 12.32 8.85
C PRO A 321 24.35 11.62 8.12
N GLY A 322 24.65 10.86 7.06
CA GLY A 322 23.65 10.12 6.29
C GLY A 322 22.95 10.93 5.19
N MET A 323 23.24 12.23 5.06
CA MET A 323 22.66 13.12 4.04
C MET A 323 23.64 13.47 2.92
N GLU A 324 24.77 12.78 2.83
CA GLU A 324 25.86 13.09 1.89
C GLU A 324 25.40 12.99 0.42
N SER A 325 24.47 12.07 0.13
CA SER A 325 23.90 11.86 -1.20
C SER A 325 22.85 12.91 -1.60
N LEU A 326 22.51 13.88 -0.74
CA LEU A 326 21.55 14.94 -1.07
C LEU A 326 22.06 15.87 -2.20
N VAL A 327 23.35 16.21 -2.20
CA VAL A 327 23.96 17.06 -3.24
C VAL A 327 23.79 16.44 -4.64
N PRO A 328 24.21 15.19 -4.91
CA PRO A 328 24.04 14.60 -6.23
C PRO A 328 22.56 14.39 -6.59
N LEU A 329 21.66 14.17 -5.63
CA LEU A 329 20.22 14.09 -5.90
C LEU A 329 19.69 15.40 -6.48
N VAL A 330 19.89 16.50 -5.75
CA VAL A 330 19.39 17.82 -6.16
C VAL A 330 20.00 18.26 -7.49
N GLN A 331 21.30 18.01 -7.70
CA GLN A 331 21.96 18.28 -8.98
C GLN A 331 21.35 17.47 -10.14
N SER A 332 21.04 16.20 -9.92
CA SER A 332 20.39 15.38 -10.94
C SER A 332 19.00 15.93 -11.27
N LEU A 333 18.17 16.16 -10.25
CA LEU A 333 16.80 16.64 -10.42
C LEU A 333 16.74 17.99 -11.16
N THR A 334 17.50 18.99 -10.71
CA THR A 334 17.55 20.33 -11.32
C THR A 334 18.13 20.33 -12.74
N SER A 335 18.93 19.32 -13.11
CA SER A 335 19.43 19.20 -14.48
C SER A 335 18.38 18.69 -15.48
N ARG A 336 17.37 17.94 -14.98
CA ARG A 336 16.32 17.34 -15.81
C ARG A 336 14.98 18.07 -15.72
N MET A 337 14.71 18.70 -14.57
CA MET A 337 13.46 19.37 -14.23
C MET A 337 13.71 20.87 -14.12
N GLU A 338 12.87 21.69 -14.75
CA GLU A 338 12.98 23.16 -14.67
C GLU A 338 12.76 23.67 -13.24
N VAL A 339 11.82 23.06 -12.53
CA VAL A 339 11.58 23.25 -11.09
C VAL A 339 11.20 21.87 -10.51
N PRO A 340 12.09 21.24 -9.72
CA PRO A 340 11.73 20.00 -9.03
C PRO A 340 10.60 20.25 -8.03
N ASP A 341 9.61 19.35 -8.01
CA ASP A 341 8.55 19.36 -7.01
C ASP A 341 9.00 18.53 -5.80
N TYR A 342 9.66 19.19 -4.85
CA TYR A 342 10.28 18.55 -3.69
C TYR A 342 9.25 17.95 -2.72
N GLU A 343 8.07 18.57 -2.61
CA GLU A 343 6.96 18.03 -1.82
C GLU A 343 6.48 16.70 -2.41
N MET A 344 6.22 16.66 -3.72
CA MET A 344 5.87 15.43 -4.41
C MET A 344 6.99 14.38 -4.26
N ILE A 345 8.25 14.75 -4.44
CA ILE A 345 9.38 13.81 -4.31
C ILE A 345 9.45 13.21 -2.91
N TYR A 346 9.27 14.01 -1.85
CA TYR A 346 9.25 13.54 -0.47
C TYR A 346 8.15 12.50 -0.25
N TRP A 347 6.89 12.86 -0.54
CA TRP A 347 5.73 11.98 -0.31
C TRP A 347 5.79 10.70 -1.15
N VAL A 348 6.19 10.83 -2.41
CA VAL A 348 6.34 9.67 -3.30
C VAL A 348 7.44 8.74 -2.80
N THR A 349 8.56 9.27 -2.31
CA THR A 349 9.66 8.42 -1.87
C THR A 349 9.29 7.63 -0.62
N LEU A 350 8.55 8.24 0.31
CA LEU A 350 7.99 7.54 1.45
C LEU A 350 7.06 6.40 1.01
N ALA A 351 6.10 6.68 0.14
CA ALA A 351 5.13 5.69 -0.33
C ALA A 351 5.75 4.57 -1.22
N ASP A 352 6.72 4.89 -2.07
CA ASP A 352 7.28 3.94 -3.06
C ASP A 352 8.37 3.04 -2.49
N LEU A 353 9.17 3.53 -1.54
CA LEU A 353 10.18 2.68 -0.90
C LEU A 353 9.54 1.59 -0.03
N GLU A 354 8.30 1.76 0.42
CA GLU A 354 7.51 0.70 1.01
C GLU A 354 7.13 -0.41 0.01
N LEU A 355 6.84 -0.07 -1.26
CA LEU A 355 6.52 -1.03 -2.32
C LEU A 355 7.74 -1.81 -2.86
N ALA A 356 8.95 -1.29 -2.67
CA ALA A 356 10.17 -1.83 -3.26
C ALA A 356 11.04 -2.66 -2.31
N MET A 357 10.65 -2.75 -1.03
CA MET A 357 11.26 -3.59 0.00
C MET A 357 10.39 -4.79 0.33
#